data_AF-A0A8T6HM61-F1
#
_entry.id   AF-A0A8T6HM61-F1
#
_cell.length_a   1.000
_cell.length_b   1.000
_cell.length_c   1.000
_cell.angle_alpha   90.00
_cell.angle_beta   90.00
_cell.angle_gamma   90.00
#
_symmetry.space_group_name_H-M   'P 1'
#
loop_
_entity.id
_entity.type
_entity.pdbx_description
1 polymer ?
#
loop_
_entity_poly.entity_id
_entity_poly.type
_entity_poly.pdbx_seq_one_letter_code
_entity_poly.pdbx_strand_id
1 'polypeptide(L)'
;MTITANQVELAIARVEPPCSDGPNGLALLVEAANGELSAWGHAGHEVTLERVLPFFGDPGVLSWHCWCETCHVSQLVLLARPEAG
;
A
#
# COMPACT_ATOMS: atom_id res chain seq x y z
N MET A 1 -9.60 0.03 9.86
CA MET A 1 -8.36 -0.77 9.89
C MET A 1 -7.17 0.12 9.60
N THR A 2 -5.98 -0.31 10.01
CA THR A 2 -4.71 0.37 9.76
C THR A 2 -3.78 -0.61 9.05
N ILE A 3 -3.36 -0.30 7.82
CA ILE A 3 -2.24 -1.00 7.18
C ILE A 3 -0.96 -0.62 7.93
N THR A 4 -0.06 -1.58 8.14
CA THR A 4 1.18 -1.40 8.89
C THR A 4 2.41 -1.45 7.99
N ALA A 5 3.52 -0.83 8.41
CA ALA A 5 4.76 -0.81 7.64
C ALA A 5 5.28 -2.23 7.33
N ASN A 6 5.16 -3.16 8.28
CA ASN A 6 5.56 -4.55 8.09
C ASN A 6 4.75 -5.26 6.99
N GLN A 7 3.44 -4.97 6.87
CA GLN A 7 2.63 -5.53 5.77
C GLN A 7 3.09 -5.01 4.41
N VAL A 8 3.46 -3.73 4.34
CA VAL A 8 3.99 -3.10 3.12
C VAL A 8 5.36 -3.69 2.78
N GLU A 9 6.26 -3.82 3.75
CA GLU A 9 7.60 -4.38 3.58
C GLU A 9 7.55 -5.82 3.05
N LEU A 10 6.74 -6.68 3.67
CA LEU A 10 6.52 -8.04 3.20
C LEU A 10 5.93 -8.10 1.79
N ALA A 11 5.08 -7.13 1.42
CA ALA A 11 4.51 -7.05 0.09
C ALA A 11 5.56 -6.59 -0.95
N ILE A 12 6.37 -5.57 -0.63
CA ILE A 12 7.44 -5.06 -1.52
C ILE A 12 8.52 -6.14 -1.72
N ALA A 13 8.97 -6.81 -0.65
CA ALA A 13 10.01 -7.84 -0.72
C ALA A 13 9.64 -9.06 -1.59
N ARG A 14 8.34 -9.26 -1.87
CA ARG A 14 7.86 -10.32 -2.77
C ARG A 14 8.00 -9.97 -4.25
N VAL A 15 8.28 -8.72 -4.58
CA VAL A 15 8.17 -8.17 -5.93
C VAL A 15 9.44 -7.49 -6.37
N GLU A 16 10.08 -6.75 -5.46
CA GLU A 16 11.36 -6.11 -5.70
C GLU A 16 12.47 -6.80 -4.89
N PRO A 17 13.72 -6.81 -5.38
CA PRO A 17 14.86 -7.10 -4.52
C PRO A 17 14.88 -6.09 -3.35
N PRO A 18 15.39 -6.48 -2.17
CA PRO A 18 15.29 -5.68 -0.95
C PRO A 18 15.74 -4.24 -1.20
N CYS A 19 14.77 -3.34 -1.20
CA CYS A 19 14.98 -1.92 -1.33
C CYS A 19 15.48 -1.37 0.01
N SER A 20 16.61 -0.67 -0.01
CA SER A 20 17.26 -0.08 1.17
C SER A 20 16.62 1.24 1.64
N ASP A 21 15.44 1.61 1.12
CA ASP A 21 14.74 2.81 1.55
C ASP A 21 14.36 2.69 3.03
N GLY A 22 14.97 3.55 3.85
CA GLY A 22 14.86 3.49 5.30
C GLY A 22 13.43 3.65 5.82
N PRO A 23 13.21 3.42 7.13
CA PRO A 23 11.89 3.35 7.77
C PRO A 23 10.96 4.56 7.53
N ASN A 24 11.50 5.72 7.13
CA ASN A 24 10.70 6.92 6.83
C ASN A 24 9.82 6.78 5.57
N GLY A 25 10.30 6.11 4.52
CA GLY A 25 9.53 5.94 3.28
C GLY A 25 8.32 5.01 3.46
N LEU A 26 8.49 3.95 4.26
CA LEU A 26 7.42 3.00 4.57
C LEU A 26 6.32 3.62 5.43
N ALA A 27 6.67 4.48 6.40
CA ALA A 27 5.69 5.18 7.22
C ALA A 27 4.79 6.11 6.39
N LEU A 28 5.38 6.88 5.46
CA LEU A 28 4.62 7.74 4.55
C LEU A 28 3.69 6.95 3.63
N LEU A 29 4.14 5.80 3.12
CA LEU A 29 3.29 4.89 2.33
C LEU A 29 2.11 4.35 3.11
N VAL A 30 2.34 3.97 4.37
CA VAL A 30 1.30 3.50 5.28
C VAL A 30 0.26 4.59 5.54
N GLU A 31 0.70 5.82 5.81
CA GLU A 31 -0.21 6.96 6.02
C GLU A 31 -1.05 7.23 4.77
N ALA A 32 -0.42 7.28 3.60
CA ALA A 32 -1.11 7.51 2.32
C ALA A 32 -2.16 6.43 2.04
N ALA A 33 -1.81 5.16 2.23
CA ALA A 33 -2.74 4.04 2.00
C ALA A 33 -3.93 4.04 2.97
N ASN A 34 -3.69 4.34 4.25
CA ASN A 34 -4.77 4.48 5.22
C ASN A 34 -5.67 5.68 4.92
N GLY A 35 -5.11 6.78 4.39
CA GLY A 35 -5.87 7.92 3.88
C GLY A 35 -6.82 7.53 2.76
N GLU A 36 -6.34 6.81 1.74
CA GLU A 36 -7.17 6.33 0.62
C GLU A 36 -8.29 5.39 1.07
N LEU A 37 -7.97 4.40 1.92
CA LEU A 37 -8.99 3.49 2.47
C LEU A 37 -10.08 4.24 3.24
N SER A 38 -9.69 5.26 4.00
CA SER A 38 -10.62 6.13 4.72
C SER A 38 -11.51 6.92 3.76
N ALA A 39 -10.91 7.52 2.72
CA ALA A 39 -11.63 8.31 1.71
C ALA A 39 -12.67 7.48 0.93
N TRP A 40 -12.42 6.18 0.76
CA TRP A 40 -13.35 5.25 0.12
C TRP A 40 -14.46 4.72 1.04
N GLY A 41 -14.50 5.19 2.29
CA GLY A 41 -15.50 4.73 3.26
C GLY A 41 -15.24 3.33 3.80
N HIS A 42 -14.02 2.80 3.64
CA HIS A 42 -13.60 1.52 4.24
C HIS A 42 -13.01 1.72 5.65
N ALA A 43 -13.28 2.87 6.27
CA ALA A 43 -12.97 3.11 7.66
C ALA A 43 -13.66 2.06 8.55
N GLY A 44 -12.84 1.24 9.22
CA GLY A 44 -13.33 0.16 10.10
C GLY A 44 -13.58 -1.19 9.41
N HIS A 45 -13.47 -1.29 8.08
CA HIS A 45 -13.54 -2.57 7.38
C HIS A 45 -12.28 -3.42 7.63
N GLU A 46 -12.44 -4.73 7.52
CA GLU A 46 -11.34 -5.68 7.46
C GLU A 46 -10.86 -5.79 6.00
N VAL A 47 -9.57 -5.56 5.79
CA VAL A 47 -8.94 -5.46 4.48
C VAL A 47 -7.59 -6.18 4.49
N THR A 48 -7.41 -7.14 3.60
CA THR A 48 -6.14 -7.85 3.41
C THR A 48 -5.34 -7.19 2.31
N LEU A 49 -4.13 -6.73 2.61
CA LEU A 49 -3.17 -6.28 1.59
C LEU A 49 -2.62 -7.50 0.86
N GLU A 50 -2.93 -7.63 -0.42
CA GLU A 50 -2.54 -8.77 -1.24
C GLU A 50 -1.21 -8.53 -1.95
N ARG A 51 -0.99 -7.31 -2.45
CA ARG A 51 0.19 -6.97 -3.24
C ARG A 51 0.47 -5.47 -3.30
N VAL A 52 1.76 -5.13 -3.42
CA VAL A 52 2.26 -3.79 -3.76
C VAL A 52 3.24 -3.95 -4.93
N LEU A 53 2.99 -3.27 -6.05
CA LEU A 53 3.81 -3.34 -7.27
C LEU A 53 4.17 -1.93 -7.76
N PRO A 54 5.31 -1.73 -8.43
CA PRO A 54 5.50 -0.58 -9.29
C PRO A 54 4.43 -0.53 -10.37
N PHE A 55 3.87 0.65 -10.60
CA PHE A 55 2.94 0.85 -11.68
C PHE A 55 3.71 0.87 -13.01
N PHE A 56 3.33 0.02 -13.97
CA PHE A 56 4.11 -0.24 -15.19
C PHE A 56 4.28 0.99 -16.11
N GLY A 57 3.58 2.09 -15.85
CA GLY A 57 3.72 3.36 -16.58
C GLY A 57 4.52 4.44 -15.85
N ASP A 58 4.79 4.29 -14.55
CA ASP A 58 5.46 5.30 -13.74
C ASP A 58 6.14 4.66 -12.50
N PRO A 59 7.48 4.64 -12.43
CA PRO A 59 8.20 4.10 -11.27
C PRO A 59 7.99 4.93 -9.99
N GLY A 60 7.50 6.17 -10.12
CA GLY A 60 7.08 7.02 -9.02
C GLY A 60 5.68 6.69 -8.49
N VAL A 61 4.99 5.68 -9.03
CA VAL A 61 3.67 5.24 -8.58
C VAL A 61 3.69 3.77 -8.20
N LEU A 62 3.06 3.45 -7.07
CA LEU A 62 2.82 2.09 -6.62
C LEU A 62 1.35 1.73 -6.82
N SER A 63 1.09 0.52 -7.30
CA SER A 63 -0.23 -0.09 -7.33
C SER A 63 -0.39 -1.05 -6.16
N TRP A 64 -1.42 -0.83 -5.36
CA TRP A 64 -1.77 -1.62 -4.18
C TRP A 64 -3.04 -2.42 -4.44
N HIS A 65 -2.95 -3.73 -4.31
CA HIS A 65 -4.08 -4.65 -4.41
C HIS A 65 -4.50 -5.06 -3.01
N CYS A 66 -5.78 -4.90 -2.71
CA CYS A 66 -6.34 -5.33 -1.45
C CYS A 66 -7.70 -6.00 -1.62
N TRP A 67 -7.99 -6.96 -0.76
CA TRP A 67 -9.29 -7.60 -0.64
C TRP A 67 -9.99 -7.08 0.62
N CYS A 68 -11.19 -6.54 0.48
CA CYS A 68 -12.01 -6.15 1.63
C CYS A 68 -12.88 -7.33 2.05
N GLU A 69 -12.62 -7.90 3.22
CA GLU A 69 -13.40 -8.99 3.80
C GLU A 69 -14.81 -8.54 4.19
N THR A 70 -14.97 -7.27 4.58
CA THR A 70 -16.30 -6.73 4.94
C THR A 70 -17.20 -6.55 3.71
N CYS A 71 -16.65 -6.09 2.60
CA CYS A 71 -17.40 -5.82 1.37
C CYS A 71 -17.36 -6.97 0.36
N HIS A 72 -16.48 -7.96 0.55
CA HIS A 72 -16.16 -9.03 -0.39
C HIS A 72 -15.81 -8.52 -1.79
N VAL A 73 -14.91 -7.53 -1.86
CA VAL A 73 -14.44 -6.96 -3.13
C VAL A 73 -12.93 -6.80 -3.14
N SER A 74 -12.32 -7.04 -4.31
CA SER A 74 -10.95 -6.63 -4.60
C SER A 74 -10.92 -5.18 -5.03
N GLN A 75 -9.92 -4.44 -4.59
CA GLN A 75 -9.68 -3.07 -4.97
C GLN A 75 -8.22 -2.87 -5.39
N LEU A 76 -8.04 -1.96 -6.34
CA LEU A 76 -6.75 -1.49 -6.80
C LEU A 76 -6.62 0.00 -6.48
N VAL A 77 -5.66 0.35 -5.65
CA VAL A 77 -5.32 1.74 -5.31
C VAL A 77 -4.02 2.10 -6.02
N LEU A 78 -3.93 3.30 -6.59
CA LEU A 78 -2.67 3.85 -7.08
C LEU A 78 -2.20 4.93 -6.11
N LEU A 79 -0.96 4.82 -5.64
CA LEU A 79 -0.36 5.74 -4.68
C LEU A 79 0.95 6.26 -5.23
N ALA A 80 1.18 7.57 -5.11
CA ALA A 80 2.50 8.13 -5.38
C ALA A 80 3.51 7.55 -4.37
N ARG A 81 4.66 7.12 -4.87
CA ARG A 81 5.80 6.72 -4.04
C ARG A 81 6.32 7.99 -3.35
N PRO A 82 6.36 8.05 -2.01
CA PRO A 82 6.91 9.21 -1.33
C PRO A 82 8.39 9.31 -1.69
N GLU A 83 8.82 10.49 -2.14
CA GLU A 83 10.23 10.76 -2.36
C GLU A 83 10.95 10.69 -1.01
N ALA A 84 12.00 9.88 -0.91
CA ALA A 84 12.87 9.89 0.26
C ALA A 84 13.65 11.21 0.23
N GLY A 85 13.20 12.18 1.04
CA GLY A 85 13.89 13.45 1.25
C GLY A 85 15.23 13.31 1.95
#